data_AF-A0AAV7UC63-F1
#
_entry.id   AF-A0AAV7UC63-F1
#
_cell.length_a   1.000
_cell.length_b   1.000
_cell.length_c   1.000
_cell.angle_alpha   90.00
_cell.angle_beta   90.00
_cell.angle_gamma   90.00
#
_symmetry.space_group_name_H-M   'P 1'
#
loop_
_entity.id
_entity.type
_entity.pdbx_description
1 polymer ?
#
loop_
_entity_poly.entity_id
_entity_poly.type
_entity_poly.pdbx_seq_one_letter_code
_entity_poly.pdbx_strand_id
1 'polypeptide(L)'
;MGLFSVNLQCDHDTAFHFNPRFSEGGVVVCNTKERQQWGKEERKHEMPFHKGQRFEIRILVNHHCYMVSVNGNHFLEYKHRIPLHRVNTLHINGNVELENVSFLGPGALLSVEKSLLMGGVKEIDLYDLRATKVKTLALIGNNSIRNSC
;
A
#
# COMPACT_ATOMS: atom_id res chain seq x y z
N MET A 1 3.46 7.90 15.97
CA MET A 1 4.16 7.67 14.68
C MET A 1 3.43 6.58 13.90
N GLY A 2 3.54 6.56 12.57
CA GLY A 2 2.53 6.04 11.60
C GLY A 2 1.80 4.75 11.96
N LEU A 3 0.47 4.72 11.75
CA LEU A 3 -0.37 3.59 12.15
C LEU A 3 -0.35 2.43 11.14
N PHE A 4 0.14 2.61 9.91
CA PHE A 4 0.59 1.53 9.03
C PHE A 4 1.33 2.09 7.82
N SER A 5 1.92 1.21 7.01
CA SER A 5 2.39 1.55 5.66
C SER A 5 2.13 0.40 4.69
N VAL A 6 1.91 0.75 3.43
CA VAL A 6 1.79 -0.18 2.31
C VAL A 6 2.99 0.05 1.40
N ASN A 7 3.75 -1.00 1.11
CA ASN A 7 4.96 -0.92 0.32
C ASN A 7 4.85 -1.83 -0.90
N LEU A 8 5.16 -1.30 -2.08
CA LEU A 8 5.46 -2.09 -3.26
C LEU A 8 6.98 -2.15 -3.41
N GLN A 9 7.53 -3.35 -3.34
CA GLN A 9 8.96 -3.60 -3.27
C GLN A 9 9.49 -4.33 -4.50
N CYS A 10 10.79 -4.15 -4.73
CA CYS A 10 11.57 -4.89 -5.69
C CYS A 10 12.89 -5.28 -5.03
N ASP A 11 13.01 -6.56 -4.67
CA ASP A 11 14.15 -7.10 -3.92
C ASP A 11 14.36 -6.36 -2.59
N HIS A 12 15.42 -5.55 -2.48
CA HIS A 12 15.76 -4.77 -1.27
C HIS A 12 15.29 -3.31 -1.32
N ASP A 13 14.71 -2.88 -2.44
CA ASP A 13 14.25 -1.50 -2.67
C ASP A 13 12.72 -1.39 -2.49
N THR A 14 12.25 -0.19 -2.16
CA THR A 14 10.82 0.13 -2.10
C THR A 14 10.48 1.09 -3.23
N ALA A 15 9.81 0.58 -4.28
CA ALA A 15 9.38 1.36 -5.42
C ALA A 15 8.31 2.39 -5.05
N PHE A 16 7.38 2.00 -4.18
CA PHE A 16 6.33 2.88 -3.67
C PHE A 16 6.03 2.59 -2.20
N HIS A 17 6.27 3.59 -1.35
CA HIS A 17 5.92 3.59 0.06
C HIS A 17 4.74 4.51 0.28
N PHE A 18 3.59 3.98 0.71
CA PHE A 18 2.40 4.75 1.09
C PHE A 18 2.25 4.73 2.61
N ASN A 19 2.37 5.87 3.26
CA ASN A 19 2.44 5.95 4.73
C ASN A 19 1.55 7.05 5.31
N PRO A 20 0.33 6.68 5.78
CA PRO A 20 -0.51 7.55 6.58
C PRO A 20 0.10 7.81 7.96
N ARG A 21 0.26 9.09 8.30
CA ARG A 21 0.76 9.58 9.59
C ARG A 21 -0.36 10.36 10.29
N PHE A 22 -0.89 9.78 11.36
CA PHE A 22 -2.02 10.33 12.15
C PHE A 22 -1.58 11.34 13.21
N SER A 23 -0.54 12.14 12.94
CA SER A 23 -0.21 13.30 13.79
C SER A 23 -1.29 14.38 13.67
N GLU A 24 -1.27 15.38 14.55
CA GLU A 24 -2.17 16.53 14.47
C GLU A 24 -2.13 17.15 13.04
N GLY A 25 -3.31 17.38 12.46
CA GLY A 25 -3.48 17.80 11.07
C GLY A 25 -3.47 16.69 10.00
N GLY A 26 -2.88 15.51 10.29
CA GLY A 26 -2.87 14.34 9.41
C GLY A 26 -2.12 14.53 8.09
N VAL A 27 -1.27 13.56 7.72
CA VAL A 27 -0.59 13.60 6.42
C VAL A 27 -0.37 12.20 5.88
N VAL A 28 -0.54 12.03 4.57
CA VAL A 28 -0.07 10.83 3.87
C VAL A 28 1.24 11.18 3.18
N VAL A 29 2.27 10.37 3.43
CA VAL A 29 3.58 10.51 2.82
C VAL A 29 3.82 9.39 1.83
N CYS A 30 4.24 9.76 0.62
CA CYS A 30 4.66 8.84 -0.42
C CYS A 30 6.16 9.00 -0.69
N ASN A 31 6.89 7.89 -0.85
CA ASN A 31 8.30 7.95 -1.21
C ASN A 31 8.80 6.65 -1.90
N THR A 32 10.04 6.69 -2.37
CA THR A 32 10.80 5.56 -2.91
C THR A 32 12.07 5.41 -2.07
N LYS A 33 12.46 4.17 -1.80
CA LYS A 33 13.72 3.83 -1.12
C LYS A 33 14.58 3.00 -2.06
N GLU A 34 15.73 3.53 -2.47
CA GLU A 34 16.70 2.83 -3.31
C GLU A 34 18.04 2.75 -2.58
N ARG A 35 18.70 1.59 -2.60
CA ARG A 35 20.01 1.39 -1.97
C ARG A 35 20.05 1.87 -0.51
N GLN A 36 19.00 1.50 0.22
CA GLN A 36 18.78 1.87 1.62
C GLN A 36 18.53 3.37 1.89
N GLN A 37 18.40 4.21 0.87
CA GLN A 37 18.19 5.65 1.02
C GLN A 37 16.81 6.07 0.54
N TRP A 38 16.13 6.88 1.35
CA TRP A 38 14.85 7.49 0.97
C TRP A 38 15.08 8.66 0.03
N GLY A 39 14.27 8.74 -1.03
CA GLY A 39 14.24 9.89 -1.93
C GLY A 39 13.48 11.09 -1.36
N LYS A 40 13.09 12.01 -2.25
CA LYS A 40 12.26 13.16 -1.89
C LYS A 40 10.83 12.72 -1.58
N GLU A 41 10.35 13.04 -0.38
CA GLU A 41 8.97 12.78 0.02
C GLU A 41 7.96 13.60 -0.82
N GLU A 42 6.85 12.97 -1.19
CA GLU A 42 5.62 13.63 -1.63
C GLU A 42 4.61 13.57 -0.50
N ARG A 43 4.04 14.72 -0.12
CA ARG A 43 3.17 14.85 1.05
C ARG A 43 1.80 15.35 0.62
N LYS A 44 0.75 14.63 1.03
CA LYS A 44 -0.64 15.05 0.89
C LYS A 44 -1.23 15.32 2.26
N HIS A 45 -1.54 16.59 2.53
CA HIS A 45 -2.11 17.08 3.80
C HIS A 45 -3.63 16.86 3.86
N GLU A 46 -4.01 15.60 3.72
CA GLU A 46 -5.38 15.11 3.80
C GLU A 46 -5.31 13.71 4.44
N MET A 47 -6.21 13.41 5.37
CA MET A 47 -6.25 12.11 6.05
C MET A 47 -7.52 11.35 5.65
N PRO A 48 -7.42 10.37 4.72
CA PRO A 48 -8.60 9.63 4.24
C PRO A 48 -8.97 8.45 5.16
N PHE A 49 -8.32 8.33 6.32
CA PHE A 49 -8.49 7.23 7.27
C PHE A 49 -8.93 7.76 8.63
N HIS A 50 -9.80 7.02 9.31
CA HIS A 50 -10.15 7.25 10.71
C HIS A 50 -9.68 6.05 11.54
N LYS A 51 -9.25 6.27 12.79
CA LYS A 51 -8.80 5.19 13.69
C LYS A 51 -9.98 4.27 14.04
N GLY A 52 -9.74 2.96 14.04
CA GLY A 52 -10.74 1.94 14.34
C GLY A 52 -11.78 1.71 13.25
N GLN A 53 -11.67 2.40 12.11
CA GLN A 53 -12.63 2.27 11.01
C GLN A 53 -12.09 1.38 9.91
N ARG A 54 -13.01 0.60 9.33
CA ARG A 54 -12.76 -0.18 8.13
C ARG A 54 -12.44 0.75 6.97
N PHE A 55 -11.44 0.39 6.18
CA PHE A 55 -11.06 1.10 4.97
C PHE A 55 -10.79 0.14 3.82
N GLU A 56 -10.85 0.68 2.60
CA GLU A 56 -10.37 0.03 1.39
C GLU A 56 -9.32 0.93 0.71
N ILE A 57 -8.14 0.39 0.42
CA ILE A 57 -7.15 1.02 -0.46
C ILE A 57 -7.15 0.28 -1.78
N ARG A 58 -7.31 1.00 -2.89
CA ARG A 58 -7.09 0.47 -4.24
C ARG A 58 -5.88 1.15 -4.87
N ILE A 59 -4.90 0.34 -5.29
CA ILE A 59 -3.74 0.82 -6.05
C ILE A 59 -3.88 0.30 -7.48
N LEU A 60 -4.17 1.22 -8.40
CA LEU A 60 -4.18 0.96 -9.82
C LEU A 60 -2.79 1.25 -10.40
N VAL A 61 -2.20 0.26 -11.05
CA VAL A 61 -0.88 0.40 -11.65
C VAL A 61 -1.00 0.56 -13.15
N ASN A 62 -0.62 1.74 -13.66
CA ASN A 62 -0.54 2.02 -15.10
C ASN A 62 0.92 2.24 -15.53
N HIS A 63 1.15 2.59 -16.80
CA HIS A 63 2.50 2.79 -17.34
C HIS A 63 3.25 4.02 -16.79
N HIS A 64 2.55 4.96 -16.15
CA HIS A 64 3.08 6.26 -15.73
C HIS A 64 3.19 6.41 -14.21
N CYS A 65 2.22 5.88 -13.47
CA CYS A 65 2.10 6.07 -12.03
C CYS A 65 1.36 4.93 -11.33
N TYR A 66 1.41 4.97 -10.00
CA TYR A 66 0.47 4.31 -9.10
C TYR A 66 -0.67 5.28 -8.78
N MET A 67 -1.90 4.95 -9.15
CA MET A 67 -3.08 5.74 -8.79
C MET A 67 -3.75 5.10 -7.57
N VAL A 68 -3.87 5.86 -6.49
CA VAL A 68 -4.42 5.40 -5.23
C VAL A 68 -5.81 5.95 -5.04
N SER A 69 -6.75 5.07 -4.69
CA SER A 69 -8.08 5.44 -4.20
C SER A 69 -8.29 4.89 -2.79
N VAL A 70 -8.96 5.65 -1.94
CA VAL A 70 -9.33 5.23 -0.58
C VAL A 70 -10.84 5.31 -0.45
N ASN A 71 -11.48 4.20 -0.05
CA ASN A 71 -12.93 4.08 0.11
C ASN A 71 -13.70 4.51 -1.15
N GLY A 72 -13.22 4.10 -2.34
CA GLY A 72 -13.82 4.43 -3.63
C GLY A 72 -13.50 5.82 -4.18
N ASN A 73 -12.90 6.71 -3.39
CA ASN A 73 -12.54 8.06 -3.83
C ASN A 73 -11.09 8.11 -4.29
N HIS A 74 -10.84 8.73 -5.46
CA HIS A 74 -9.49 9.01 -5.90
C HIS A 74 -8.75 9.85 -4.85
N PHE A 75 -7.54 9.45 -4.50
CA PHE A 75 -6.77 10.11 -3.44
C PHE A 75 -5.47 10.72 -3.96
N LEU A 76 -4.61 9.99 -4.65
CA LEU A 76 -3.38 10.54 -5.21
C LEU A 76 -2.86 9.74 -6.40
N GLU A 77 -1.89 10.32 -7.10
CA GLU A 77 -1.07 9.63 -8.10
C GLU A 77 0.41 9.76 -7.71
N TYR A 78 1.17 8.69 -7.83
CA TYR A 78 2.61 8.66 -7.56
C TYR A 78 3.37 8.17 -8.79
N LYS A 79 4.17 9.04 -9.42
CA LYS A 79 4.93 8.69 -10.63
C LYS A 79 5.98 7.62 -10.34
N HIS A 80 6.16 6.69 -11.28
CA HIS A 80 7.17 5.64 -11.17
C HIS A 80 8.57 6.26 -11.05
N ARG A 81 9.29 5.93 -9.97
CA ARG A 81 10.72 6.27 -9.79
C ARG A 81 11.63 5.07 -10.02
N ILE A 82 11.11 3.86 -9.79
CA ILE A 82 11.73 2.58 -10.17
C ILE A 82 10.93 1.95 -11.31
N PRO A 83 11.58 1.29 -12.29
CA PRO A 83 10.88 0.56 -13.34
C PRO A 83 9.88 -0.46 -12.81
N LEU A 84 8.63 -0.35 -13.26
CA LEU A 84 7.51 -1.16 -12.77
C LEU A 84 7.76 -2.67 -12.83
N HIS A 85 8.42 -3.16 -13.88
CA HIS A 85 8.66 -4.60 -14.06
C HIS A 85 9.53 -5.24 -12.97
N ARG A 86 10.23 -4.44 -12.15
CA ARG A 86 11.01 -4.93 -11.01
C ARG A 86 10.14 -5.21 -9.79
N VAL A 87 8.97 -4.59 -9.69
CA VAL A 87 8.10 -4.67 -8.50
C VAL A 87 7.46 -6.05 -8.40
N ASN A 88 7.70 -6.74 -7.29
CA ASN A 88 7.34 -8.14 -7.12
C ASN A 88 6.83 -8.50 -5.72
N THR A 89 6.82 -7.56 -4.76
CA THR A 89 6.43 -7.87 -3.37
C THR A 89 5.55 -6.76 -2.80
N LEU A 90 4.48 -7.15 -2.12
CA LEU A 90 3.63 -6.26 -1.33
C LEU A 90 3.99 -6.48 0.14
N HIS A 91 4.40 -5.41 0.79
CA HIS A 91 4.82 -5.46 2.17
C HIS A 91 4.04 -4.44 3.01
N ILE A 92 3.28 -4.93 3.99
CA ILE A 92 2.41 -4.12 4.84
C ILE A 92 2.92 -4.17 6.27
N ASN A 93 3.17 -2.98 6.83
CA ASN A 93 3.73 -2.79 8.18
C ASN A 93 2.78 -2.00 9.07
N GLY A 94 2.92 -2.19 10.38
CA GLY A 94 2.28 -1.39 11.42
C GLY A 94 0.94 -1.96 11.90
N ASN A 95 0.17 -1.12 12.59
CA ASN A 95 -1.05 -1.50 13.29
C ASN A 95 -2.27 -1.54 12.35
N VAL A 96 -2.27 -2.53 11.46
CA VAL A 96 -3.38 -2.81 10.55
C VAL A 96 -3.81 -4.28 10.61
N GLU A 97 -5.09 -4.48 10.88
CA GLU A 97 -5.75 -5.77 10.71
C GLU A 97 -6.26 -5.84 9.27
N LEU A 98 -5.85 -6.86 8.51
CA LEU A 98 -6.28 -7.01 7.13
C LEU A 98 -7.42 -8.04 7.10
N GLU A 99 -8.50 -7.66 6.44
CA GLU A 99 -9.63 -8.55 6.17
C GLU A 99 -9.43 -9.29 4.84
N ASN A 100 -8.94 -8.58 3.82
CA ASN A 100 -8.75 -9.12 2.48
C ASN A 100 -7.63 -8.40 1.74
N VAL A 101 -6.85 -9.17 0.98
CA VAL A 101 -5.97 -8.66 -0.05
C VAL A 101 -6.33 -9.35 -1.36
N SER A 102 -6.61 -8.59 -2.40
CA SER A 102 -6.92 -9.15 -3.72
C SER A 102 -6.20 -8.41 -4.84
N PHE A 103 -5.91 -9.18 -5.88
CA PHE A 103 -5.27 -8.74 -7.10
C PHE A 103 -6.19 -8.98 -8.28
N LEU A 104 -6.51 -7.92 -9.00
CA LEU A 104 -7.21 -8.00 -10.28
C LEU A 104 -6.18 -7.80 -11.39
N GLY A 105 -5.95 -8.84 -12.20
CA GLY A 105 -5.13 -8.75 -13.41
C GLY A 105 -5.86 -9.34 -14.62
N PRO A 106 -5.30 -9.20 -15.84
CA PRO A 106 -5.85 -9.84 -17.02
C PRO A 106 -5.70 -11.36 -16.86
N GLY A 107 -6.81 -12.05 -16.58
CA GLY A 107 -6.89 -13.50 -16.59
C GLY A 107 -6.99 -14.21 -15.24
N ALA A 108 -6.91 -13.51 -14.09
CA ALA A 108 -7.15 -14.14 -12.78
C ALA A 108 -7.51 -13.12 -11.69
N LEU A 109 -8.37 -13.55 -10.76
CA LEU A 109 -8.54 -12.96 -9.44
C LEU A 109 -7.75 -13.84 -8.46
N LEU A 110 -6.68 -13.30 -7.89
CA LEU A 110 -6.01 -13.92 -6.74
C LEU A 110 -6.47 -13.17 -5.49
N SER A 111 -7.17 -13.87 -4.60
CA SER A 111 -7.57 -13.37 -3.29
C SER A 111 -6.81 -14.14 -2.22
N VAL A 112 -6.08 -13.42 -1.36
CA VAL A 112 -5.46 -14.00 -0.17
C VAL A 112 -6.46 -13.83 0.98
N GLU A 113 -6.92 -14.95 1.54
CA GLU A 113 -7.93 -14.97 2.59
C GLU A 113 -7.38 -14.64 3.98
N LYS A 114 -8.30 -14.15 4.84
CA LYS A 114 -8.10 -13.67 6.20
C LYS A 114 -7.26 -14.59 7.11
N SER A 115 -7.32 -15.91 6.92
CA SER A 115 -6.60 -16.88 7.76
C SER A 115 -5.07 -16.76 7.64
N LEU A 116 -4.56 -16.31 6.48
CA LEU A 116 -3.13 -16.09 6.24
C LEU A 116 -2.62 -14.71 6.72
N LEU A 117 -3.53 -13.82 7.15
CA LEU A 117 -3.22 -12.40 7.39
C LEU A 117 -3.30 -12.02 8.88
N MET A 118 -3.32 -12.98 9.81
CA MET A 118 -3.40 -12.71 11.25
C MET A 118 -2.00 -12.48 11.87
N GLY A 119 -1.77 -11.26 12.38
CA GLY A 119 -0.57 -10.89 13.17
C GLY A 119 0.64 -10.40 12.37
N GLY A 120 1.33 -9.37 12.88
CA GLY A 120 2.68 -8.96 12.43
C GLY A 120 2.79 -8.31 11.04
N VAL A 121 4.04 -8.18 10.59
CA VAL A 121 4.45 -7.76 9.24
C VAL A 121 3.88 -8.75 8.22
N LYS A 122 3.25 -8.24 7.16
CA LYS A 122 2.59 -9.08 6.14
C LYS A 122 3.27 -8.87 4.80
N GLU A 123 3.89 -9.93 4.31
CA GLU A 123 4.53 -9.99 3.01
C GLU A 123 3.70 -10.88 2.09
N ILE A 124 3.40 -10.38 0.90
CA ILE A 124 2.67 -11.10 -0.13
C ILE A 124 3.49 -10.99 -1.41
N ASP A 125 4.00 -12.12 -1.87
CA ASP A 125 4.69 -12.22 -3.15
C ASP A 125 3.71 -11.97 -4.29
N LEU A 126 4.11 -11.07 -5.18
CA LEU A 126 3.32 -10.62 -6.33
C LEU A 126 3.85 -11.29 -7.59
N TYR A 127 3.85 -12.62 -7.62
CA TYR A 127 4.30 -13.41 -8.78
C TYR A 127 3.64 -12.94 -10.09
N ASP A 128 2.37 -12.52 -10.00
CA ASP A 128 1.61 -12.04 -11.15
C ASP A 128 1.97 -10.62 -11.59
N LEU A 129 2.57 -9.75 -10.75
CA LEU A 129 2.87 -8.36 -11.14
C LEU A 129 3.83 -8.24 -12.34
N ARG A 130 4.54 -9.32 -12.64
CA ARG A 130 5.48 -9.45 -13.77
C ARG A 130 4.82 -9.36 -15.16
N ALA A 131 3.50 -9.53 -15.27
CA ALA A 131 2.77 -9.40 -16.53
C ALA A 131 1.87 -8.14 -16.54
N THR A 132 2.24 -7.13 -17.32
CA THR A 132 1.53 -5.85 -17.40
C THR A 132 0.22 -5.94 -18.17
N LYS A 133 -0.86 -5.51 -17.51
CA LYS A 133 -1.98 -4.72 -18.03
C LYS A 133 -2.87 -4.45 -16.82
N VAL A 134 -2.78 -3.24 -16.26
CA VAL A 134 -3.68 -2.71 -15.22
C VAL A 134 -3.93 -3.67 -14.05
N LYS A 135 -3.16 -3.53 -12.96
CA LYS A 135 -3.39 -4.30 -11.74
C LYS A 135 -4.03 -3.44 -10.68
N THR A 136 -5.12 -3.93 -10.12
CA THR A 136 -5.73 -3.34 -8.92
C THR A 136 -5.39 -4.20 -7.73
N LEU A 137 -4.63 -3.64 -6.80
CA LEU A 137 -4.49 -4.19 -5.46
C LEU A 137 -5.57 -3.58 -4.58
N ALA A 138 -6.48 -4.39 -4.05
CA ALA A 138 -7.43 -3.96 -3.03
C ALA A 138 -7.00 -4.48 -1.66
N LEU A 139 -6.87 -3.56 -0.69
CA LEU A 139 -6.57 -3.84 0.70
C LEU A 139 -7.75 -3.42 1.54
N ILE A 140 -8.42 -4.38 2.18
CA ILE A 140 -9.48 -4.10 3.14
C ILE A 140 -8.93 -4.38 4.52
N GLY A 141 -9.06 -3.41 5.42
CA GLY A 141 -8.57 -3.57 6.78
C GLY A 141 -9.14 -2.56 7.76
N ASN A 142 -8.71 -2.69 9.01
CA ASN A 142 -9.02 -1.79 10.10
C ASN A 142 -7.70 -1.38 10.80
N ASN A 143 -7.52 -0.09 11.04
CA ASN A 143 -6.41 0.40 11.85
C ASN A 143 -6.77 0.27 13.34
N SER A 144 -6.15 -0.69 14.02
CA SER A 144 -6.47 -1.01 15.41
C SER A 144 -6.31 0.23 16.31
N ILE A 145 -7.27 0.44 17.22
CA ILE A 145 -7.24 1.56 18.18
C ILE A 145 -6.19 1.31 19.27
N ARG A 146 -5.63 0.10 19.40
CA ARG A 146 -4.81 -0.33 20.56
C ARG A 146 -4.02 0.83 21.15
N ASN A 147 -4.56 1.35 22.26
CA ASN A 147 -3.88 2.29 23.11
C ASN A 147 -2.63 1.56 23.55
N SER A 148 -1.46 2.00 23.06
CA SER A 148 -0.22 1.68 23.74
C SER A 148 -0.34 2.31 25.12
N CYS A 149 -0.59 1.48 26.14
CA CYS A 149 -0.20 1.83 27.50
C CYS A 149 1.33 2.02 27.55
#